data_AF-A0AAD2EK23-F1
#
_entry.id   AF-A0AAD2EK23-F1
#
_cell.length_a   1.000
_cell.length_b   1.000
_cell.length_c   1.000
_cell.angle_alpha   90.00
_cell.angle_beta   90.00
_cell.angle_gamma   90.00
#
_symmetry.space_group_name_H-M   'P 1'
#
loop_
_entity.id
_entity.type
_entity.pdbx_description
1 polymer ?
#
loop_
_entity_poly.entity_id
_entity_poly.type
_entity_poly.pdbx_seq_one_letter_code
_entity_poly.pdbx_strand_id
1 'polypeptide(L)'
;MTQTQDNTPRFSHGMTCCKAGRVAVGLSCERVDQMCCAWHRIAGAFKPRGLPVLSKFAEHLLDACAWPLTDVFWPFNAAGESSALALACASRYRAISTEAERLAFRSTVVASTSPEFVAVFDVLCRAAPLRL
;
A
#
# COMPACT_ATOMS: atom_id res chain seq x y z
N MET A 1 26.32 21.32 18.34
CA MET A 1 25.51 21.36 17.11
C MET A 1 25.32 19.92 16.66
N THR A 2 24.23 19.30 17.09
CA THR A 2 23.96 17.88 16.85
C THR A 2 23.37 17.76 15.44
N GLN A 3 24.13 17.21 14.49
CA GLN A 3 23.60 16.85 13.17
C GLN A 3 22.61 15.71 13.37
N THR A 4 21.32 16.02 13.25
CA THR A 4 20.28 15.02 13.03
C THR A 4 20.58 14.41 11.67
N GLN A 5 21.11 13.19 11.64
CA GLN A 5 21.22 12.45 10.38
C GLN A 5 19.81 12.22 9.87
N ASP A 6 19.46 12.97 8.83
CA ASP A 6 18.23 12.81 8.09
C ASP A 6 18.31 11.49 7.32
N ASN A 7 17.78 10.43 7.94
CA ASN A 7 17.72 9.07 7.38
C ASN A 7 16.70 8.95 6.22
N THR A 8 16.25 10.08 5.67
CA THR A 8 15.33 10.10 4.53
C THR A 8 15.98 9.48 3.30
N PRO A 9 15.38 8.43 2.69
CA PRO A 9 15.93 7.79 1.51
C PRO A 9 16.14 8.79 0.37
N ARG A 10 17.24 8.66 -0.36
CA ARG A 10 17.48 9.46 -1.59
C ARG A 10 16.94 8.72 -2.81
N PHE A 11 16.57 9.47 -3.83
CA PHE A 11 16.30 8.85 -5.13
C PHE A 11 17.55 8.11 -5.62
N SER A 12 17.35 6.93 -6.20
CA SER A 12 18.42 6.10 -6.75
C SER A 12 18.03 5.45 -8.07
N HIS A 13 19.04 5.02 -8.83
CA HIS A 13 18.83 4.25 -10.05
C HIS A 13 18.09 2.94 -9.73
N GLY A 14 17.07 2.62 -10.53
CA GLY A 14 16.21 1.44 -10.33
C GLY A 14 14.85 1.74 -9.69
N MET A 15 14.65 2.93 -9.12
CA MET A 15 13.31 3.39 -8.75
C MET A 15 12.52 3.76 -10.01
N THR A 16 11.32 3.21 -10.22
CA THR A 16 10.53 3.44 -11.46
C THR A 16 10.11 4.90 -11.69
N CYS A 17 10.06 5.70 -10.63
CA CYS A 17 9.78 7.13 -10.64
C CYS A 17 11.04 8.01 -10.73
N CYS A 18 12.23 7.42 -10.78
CA CYS A 18 13.49 8.15 -10.83
C CYS A 18 13.63 8.87 -12.17
N LYS A 19 13.36 10.18 -12.18
CA LYS A 19 13.84 11.05 -13.26
C LYS A 19 15.34 11.26 -13.06
N ALA A 20 16.14 11.12 -14.12
CA ALA A 20 17.60 11.29 -14.06
C ALA A 20 18.02 12.60 -13.36
N GLY A 21 17.26 13.69 -13.57
CA GLY A 21 17.48 14.96 -12.89
C GLY A 21 17.35 14.91 -11.36
N ARG A 22 16.46 14.08 -10.80
CA ARG A 22 16.28 13.95 -9.34
C ARG A 22 17.45 13.21 -8.67
N VAL A 23 17.99 12.20 -9.34
CA VAL A 23 19.19 11.48 -8.88
C VAL A 23 20.43 12.35 -9.02
N ALA A 24 20.59 13.03 -10.16
CA ALA A 24 21.77 13.86 -10.43
C ALA A 24 21.98 14.99 -9.40
N VAL A 25 20.90 15.47 -8.78
CA VAL A 25 20.95 16.54 -7.76
C VAL A 25 20.66 16.05 -6.34
N GLY A 26 20.63 14.73 -6.12
CA GLY A 26 20.57 14.14 -4.77
C GLY A 26 19.29 14.47 -3.98
N LEU A 27 18.12 14.56 -4.64
CA LEU A 27 16.86 14.85 -3.93
C LEU A 27 16.44 13.71 -3.00
N SER A 28 15.75 14.06 -1.92
CA SER A 28 15.10 13.10 -1.03
C SER A 28 13.89 12.47 -1.71
N CYS A 29 13.66 11.19 -1.43
CA CYS A 29 12.52 10.42 -1.89
C CYS A 29 11.46 10.47 -0.78
N GLU A 30 10.70 11.57 -0.77
CA GLU A 30 9.64 11.80 0.20
C GLU A 30 8.47 10.82 0.01
N ARG A 31 7.59 10.69 1.02
CA ARG A 31 6.46 9.75 0.96
C ARG A 31 5.57 9.96 -0.27
N VAL A 32 5.28 11.19 -0.64
CA VAL A 32 4.47 11.51 -1.84
C VAL A 32 5.14 10.98 -3.11
N ASP A 33 6.46 11.11 -3.22
CA ASP A 33 7.20 10.57 -4.35
C ASP A 33 7.20 9.03 -4.31
N GLN A 34 7.40 8.41 -3.14
CA GLN A 34 7.32 6.96 -2.97
C GLN A 34 5.95 6.40 -3.41
N MET A 35 4.85 7.06 -3.05
CA MET A 35 3.49 6.69 -3.48
C MET A 35 3.34 6.76 -5.00
N CYS A 36 3.92 7.78 -5.64
CA CYS A 36 3.99 7.87 -7.09
C CYS A 36 4.79 6.72 -7.71
N CYS A 37 5.92 6.32 -7.10
CA CYS A 37 6.69 5.15 -7.55
C CYS A 37 5.89 3.85 -7.42
N ALA A 38 5.15 3.67 -6.32
CA ALA A 38 4.29 2.52 -6.09
C ALA A 38 3.18 2.44 -7.13
N TRP A 39 2.49 3.55 -7.41
CA TRP A 39 1.47 3.62 -8.46
C TRP A 39 2.02 3.19 -9.84
N HIS A 40 3.15 3.74 -10.27
CA HIS A 40 3.78 3.35 -11.55
C HIS A 40 4.14 1.86 -11.58
N ARG A 41 4.62 1.31 -10.46
CA ARG A 41 4.99 -0.11 -10.38
C ARG A 41 3.76 -1.02 -10.42
N ILE A 42 2.66 -0.62 -9.78
CA ILE A 42 1.37 -1.30 -9.88
C ILE A 42 0.89 -1.29 -11.33
N ALA A 43 0.77 -0.11 -11.93
CA ALA A 43 0.22 0.04 -13.28
C ALA A 43 1.08 -0.64 -14.36
N GLY A 44 2.40 -0.49 -14.29
CA GLY A 44 3.32 -0.94 -15.35
C GLY A 44 3.83 -2.38 -15.19
N ALA A 45 4.04 -2.86 -13.97
CA ALA A 45 4.74 -4.13 -13.74
C ALA A 45 3.91 -5.19 -13.01
N PHE A 46 3.00 -4.80 -12.12
CA PHE A 46 2.30 -5.77 -11.26
C PHE A 46 0.90 -6.10 -11.75
N LYS A 47 0.16 -5.13 -12.28
CA LYS A 47 -1.18 -5.36 -12.85
C LYS A 47 -1.21 -6.48 -13.90
N PRO A 48 -0.27 -6.56 -14.87
CA PRO A 48 -0.23 -7.67 -15.82
C PRO A 48 0.05 -9.05 -15.20
N ARG A 49 0.60 -9.08 -13.98
CA ARG A 49 0.95 -10.31 -13.25
C ARG A 49 -0.18 -10.77 -12.33
N GLY A 50 -1.25 -9.99 -12.24
CA GLY A 50 -2.49 -10.36 -11.57
C GLY A 50 -2.45 -10.24 -10.04
N LEU A 51 -3.56 -10.72 -9.47
CA LEU A 51 -3.97 -10.51 -8.08
C LEU A 51 -2.95 -10.98 -7.02
N PRO A 52 -2.27 -12.15 -7.15
CA PRO A 52 -1.34 -12.60 -6.13
C PRO A 52 -0.13 -11.67 -5.96
N VAL A 53 0.36 -11.09 -7.06
CA VAL A 53 1.49 -10.15 -7.02
C VAL A 53 1.05 -8.82 -6.41
N LEU A 54 -0.14 -8.33 -6.76
CA LEU A 54 -0.70 -7.10 -6.21
C LEU A 54 -0.97 -7.23 -4.70
N SER A 55 -1.55 -8.34 -4.25
CA SER A 55 -1.81 -8.60 -2.82
C SER A 55 -0.51 -8.66 -2.02
N LYS A 56 0.50 -9.41 -2.50
CA LYS A 56 1.82 -9.46 -1.86
C LYS A 56 2.50 -8.10 -1.82
N PHE A 57 2.30 -7.26 -2.83
CA PHE A 57 2.84 -5.91 -2.81
C PHE A 57 2.12 -5.01 -1.80
N ALA A 58 0.79 -5.15 -1.66
CA ALA A 58 0.04 -4.46 -0.61
C ALA A 58 0.54 -4.85 0.79
N GLU A 59 0.69 -6.15 1.04
CA GLU A 59 1.25 -6.69 2.29
C GLU A 59 2.66 -6.15 2.55
N HIS A 60 3.53 -6.14 1.54
CA HIS A 60 4.87 -5.58 1.67
C HIS A 60 4.85 -4.10 2.09
N LEU A 61 4.01 -3.27 1.47
CA LEU A 61 3.91 -1.86 1.82
C LEU A 61 3.35 -1.64 3.23
N LEU A 62 2.35 -2.42 3.63
CA LEU A 62 1.72 -2.33 4.95
C LEU A 62 2.62 -2.84 6.07
N ASP A 63 3.30 -3.97 5.87
CA ASP A 63 4.00 -4.67 6.95
C ASP A 63 5.50 -4.40 6.94
N ALA A 64 6.17 -4.59 5.79
CA ALA A 64 7.63 -4.42 5.72
C ALA A 64 8.03 -2.94 5.62
N CYS A 65 7.26 -2.13 4.89
CA CYS A 65 7.52 -0.69 4.80
C CYS A 65 6.79 0.13 5.87
N ALA A 66 5.86 -0.49 6.62
CA ALA A 66 5.05 0.16 7.64
C ALA A 66 4.33 1.43 7.13
N TRP A 67 3.82 1.40 5.90
CA TRP A 67 3.08 2.54 5.36
C TRP A 67 1.70 2.66 6.02
N PRO A 68 1.25 3.88 6.37
CA PRO A 68 -0.13 4.12 6.74
C PRO A 68 -1.08 3.60 5.64
N LEU A 69 -2.22 3.03 6.04
CA LEU A 69 -3.19 2.50 5.08
C LEU A 69 -3.65 3.55 4.07
N THR A 70 -3.79 4.82 4.48
CA THR A 70 -4.13 5.94 3.58
C THR A 70 -3.10 6.10 2.45
N ASP A 71 -1.81 5.95 2.78
CA ASP A 71 -0.72 6.07 1.81
C ASP A 71 -0.66 4.87 0.85
N VAL A 72 -1.04 3.68 1.33
CA VAL A 72 -1.13 2.47 0.49
C VAL A 72 -2.40 2.48 -0.35
N PHE A 73 -3.51 3.02 0.16
CA PHE A 73 -4.77 3.10 -0.55
C PHE A 73 -4.66 3.96 -1.81
N TRP A 74 -3.99 5.11 -1.73
CA TRP A 74 -3.86 6.04 -2.86
C TRP A 74 -3.29 5.37 -4.14
N PRO A 75 -2.12 4.70 -4.14
CA PRO A 75 -1.56 4.13 -5.36
C PRO A 75 -2.37 2.95 -5.91
N PHE A 76 -2.99 2.14 -5.05
CA PHE A 76 -3.87 1.05 -5.49
C PHE A 76 -5.16 1.58 -6.10
N ASN A 77 -5.77 2.60 -5.49
CA ASN A 77 -6.96 3.26 -6.01
C ASN A 77 -6.67 3.96 -7.34
N ALA A 78 -5.57 4.72 -7.42
CA ALA A 78 -5.16 5.41 -8.64
C ALA A 78 -4.81 4.45 -9.80
N ALA A 79 -4.41 3.22 -9.51
CA ALA A 79 -4.17 2.19 -10.53
C ALA A 79 -5.42 1.37 -10.91
N GLY A 80 -6.55 1.59 -10.23
CA GLY A 80 -7.77 0.80 -10.39
C GLY A 80 -7.65 -0.63 -9.82
N GLU A 81 -6.75 -0.85 -8.86
CA GLU A 81 -6.45 -2.16 -8.24
C GLU A 81 -6.81 -2.21 -6.75
N SER A 82 -7.69 -1.32 -6.28
CA SER A 82 -8.10 -1.22 -4.88
C SER A 82 -8.64 -2.55 -4.31
N SER A 83 -9.25 -3.40 -5.13
CA SER A 83 -9.69 -4.75 -4.75
C SER A 83 -8.55 -5.66 -4.27
N ALA A 84 -7.34 -5.52 -4.81
CA ALA A 84 -6.19 -6.30 -4.36
C ALA A 84 -5.75 -5.91 -2.94
N LEU A 85 -5.77 -4.61 -2.64
CA LEU A 85 -5.54 -4.11 -1.28
C LEU A 85 -6.67 -4.53 -0.33
N ALA A 86 -7.93 -4.51 -0.79
CA ALA A 86 -9.08 -4.97 0.01
C ALA A 86 -8.95 -6.46 0.41
N LEU A 87 -8.43 -7.31 -0.48
CA LEU A 87 -8.14 -8.70 -0.17
C LEU A 87 -7.06 -8.88 0.88
N ALA A 88 -5.96 -8.14 0.79
CA ALA A 88 -4.90 -8.14 1.80
C ALA A 88 -5.45 -7.70 3.16
N CYS A 89 -6.22 -6.60 3.20
CA CYS A 89 -6.89 -6.13 4.41
C CYS A 89 -7.87 -7.17 4.98
N ALA A 90 -8.68 -7.82 4.14
CA ALA A 90 -9.63 -8.83 4.58
C ALA A 90 -8.94 -10.10 5.10
N SER A 91 -7.80 -10.49 4.50
CA SER A 91 -6.94 -11.57 5.01
C SER A 91 -6.46 -11.24 6.43
N ARG A 92 -5.91 -10.03 6.62
CA ARG A 92 -5.46 -9.54 7.93
C ARG A 92 -6.61 -9.50 8.95
N TYR A 93 -7.76 -8.95 8.57
CA TYR A 93 -8.94 -8.88 9.44
C TYR A 93 -9.36 -10.27 9.95
N ARG A 94 -9.34 -11.29 9.08
CA ARG A 94 -9.67 -12.66 9.45
C ARG A 94 -8.64 -13.33 10.37
N ALA A 95 -7.37 -12.93 10.27
CA ALA A 95 -6.31 -13.42 11.14
C ALA A 95 -6.36 -12.82 12.56
N ILE A 96 -7.05 -11.70 12.76
CA ILE A 96 -7.23 -11.08 14.08
C ILE A 96 -8.17 -11.92 14.94
N SER A 97 -7.70 -12.33 16.11
CA SER A 97 -8.41 -13.24 17.02
C SER A 97 -9.54 -12.55 17.79
N THR A 98 -9.35 -11.31 18.25
CA THR A 98 -10.32 -10.65 19.13
C THR A 98 -11.28 -9.75 18.35
N GLU A 99 -12.51 -9.64 18.85
CA GLU A 99 -13.52 -8.75 18.26
C GLU A 99 -13.14 -7.27 18.40
N ALA A 100 -12.56 -6.88 19.53
CA ALA A 100 -12.11 -5.51 19.78
C ALA A 100 -11.03 -5.06 18.77
N GLU A 101 -10.04 -5.91 18.51
CA GLU A 101 -8.99 -5.61 17.52
C GLU A 101 -9.54 -5.59 16.09
N ARG A 102 -10.51 -6.48 15.78
CA ARG A 102 -11.21 -6.45 14.48
C ARG A 102 -11.97 -5.14 14.29
N LEU A 103 -12.68 -4.66 15.30
CA LEU A 103 -13.41 -3.39 15.26
C LEU A 103 -12.45 -2.20 15.11
N ALA A 104 -11.31 -2.22 15.81
CA ALA A 104 -10.27 -1.20 15.69
C ALA A 104 -9.69 -1.17 14.26
N PHE A 105 -9.32 -2.33 13.71
CA PHE A 105 -8.80 -2.42 12.35
C PHE A 105 -9.82 -1.96 11.31
N ARG A 106 -11.09 -2.37 11.45
CA ARG A 106 -12.18 -1.90 10.58
C ARG A 106 -12.33 -0.38 10.66
N SER A 107 -12.27 0.21 11.85
CA SER A 107 -12.32 1.66 12.03
C SER A 107 -11.17 2.36 11.29
N THR A 108 -9.96 1.80 11.32
CA THR A 108 -8.84 2.29 10.52
C THR A 108 -9.11 2.20 9.02
N VAL A 109 -9.67 1.08 8.53
CA VAL A 109 -10.04 0.93 7.11
C VAL A 109 -11.05 2.00 6.70
N VAL A 110 -12.10 2.22 7.50
CA VAL A 110 -13.11 3.25 7.24
C VAL A 110 -12.50 4.65 7.22
N ALA A 111 -11.58 4.97 8.14
CA ALA A 111 -10.95 6.28 8.21
C ALA A 111 -9.93 6.55 7.09
N SER A 112 -9.37 5.50 6.49
CA SER A 112 -8.23 5.61 5.56
C SER A 112 -8.57 5.41 4.09
N THR A 113 -9.82 5.01 3.78
CA THR A 113 -10.22 4.57 2.43
C THR A 113 -11.57 5.13 2.02
N SER A 114 -12.02 4.83 0.79
CA SER A 114 -13.32 5.30 0.29
C SER A 114 -14.48 4.38 0.72
N PRO A 115 -15.73 4.88 0.71
CA PRO A 115 -16.91 4.06 1.01
C PRO A 115 -17.04 2.81 0.13
N GLU A 116 -16.67 2.90 -1.15
CA GLU A 116 -16.69 1.78 -2.08
C GLU A 116 -15.68 0.70 -1.69
N PHE A 117 -14.48 1.11 -1.25
CA PHE A 117 -13.48 0.19 -0.72
C PHE A 117 -14.00 -0.54 0.51
N VAL A 118 -14.61 0.19 1.45
CA VAL A 118 -15.18 -0.38 2.67
C VAL A 118 -16.25 -1.43 2.35
N ALA A 119 -17.12 -1.15 1.37
CA ALA A 119 -18.14 -2.10 0.94
C ALA A 119 -17.53 -3.41 0.42
N VAL A 120 -16.50 -3.31 -0.43
CA VAL A 120 -15.78 -4.49 -0.95
C VAL A 120 -15.08 -5.24 0.18
N PHE A 121 -14.37 -4.52 1.07
CA PHE A 121 -13.70 -5.09 2.23
C PHE A 121 -14.67 -5.86 3.14
N ASP A 122 -15.82 -5.28 3.48
CA ASP A 122 -16.83 -5.91 4.35
C ASP A 122 -17.40 -7.20 3.72
N VAL A 123 -17.59 -7.23 2.40
CA VAL A 123 -17.98 -8.46 1.67
C VAL A 123 -16.89 -9.52 1.75
N LEU A 124 -15.63 -9.15 1.51
CA LEU A 124 -14.49 -10.08 1.53
C LEU A 124 -14.19 -10.64 2.92
N CYS A 125 -14.46 -9.87 3.98
CA CYS A 125 -14.32 -10.35 5.36
C CYS A 125 -15.30 -11.49 5.69
N ARG A 126 -16.50 -11.46 5.10
CA ARG A 126 -17.55 -12.48 5.30
C ARG A 126 -17.44 -13.65 4.31
N ALA A 127 -16.75 -13.46 3.19
CA ALA A 127 -16.56 -14.49 2.18
C ALA A 127 -15.61 -15.59 2.69
N ALA A 128 -15.80 -16.82 2.20
CA ALA A 128 -14.85 -17.90 2.40
C ALA A 128 -13.45 -17.49 1.90
N PRO A 129 -12.36 -17.94 2.54
CA PRO A 129 -11.01 -17.63 2.09
C PRO A 129 -10.82 -18.06 0.64
N LEU A 130 -10.50 -17.11 -0.24
CA LEU A 130 -10.05 -17.43 -1.59
C LEU A 130 -8.66 -18.07 -1.47
N ARG A 131 -8.50 -19.29 -1.99
CA ARG A 131 -7.17 -19.89 -2.17
C ARG A 131 -6.54 -19.19 -3.37
N LEU A 132 -5.74 -18.16 -3.11
CA LEU A 132 -4.94 -17.44 -4.11
C LEU A 132 -3.56 -18.08 -4.28
#